data_AF-A0A7W0YBE1-F1
#
_entry.id   AF-A0A7W0YBE1-F1
#
_cell.length_a   1.000
_cell.length_b   1.000
_cell.length_c   1.000
_cell.angle_alpha   90.00
_cell.angle_beta   90.00
_cell.angle_gamma   90.00
#
_symmetry.space_group_name_H-M   'P 1'
#
loop_
_entity.id
_entity.type
_entity.pdbx_description
1 polymer ?
#
loop_
_entity_poly.entity_id
_entity_poly.type
_entity_poly.pdbx_seq_one_letter_code
_entity_poly.pdbx_strand_id
1 'polypeptide(L)'
;MRHSLVLKIALLAAVSACDMGQFTVKTTAKVLVRGQPSLQQEADWQLAHDAIPGALKTIEGFWIVHPENENLIKILTEGYCQYGTGFVEDDWEIAVFAKKPEEIAYHNTRSTNIFSRCLNFALKQLGPRWQQEIFGETDVALKLIKETGSQHRTALMWAGLALGSLINHNLNRVEMIAYLSTVKAILNRVLEMDAKEGSLPTNKVHAAMPHVALGMV
;
A
#
# COMPACT_ATOMS: atom_id res chain seq x y z
N MET A 1 44.44 34.15 1.37
CA MET A 1 43.79 33.39 0.26
C MET A 1 43.75 31.88 0.50
N ARG A 2 44.86 31.25 0.89
CA ARG A 2 44.95 29.78 1.09
C ARG A 2 44.03 29.22 2.18
N HIS A 3 43.85 29.91 3.31
CA HIS A 3 42.90 29.50 4.38
C HIS A 3 41.43 29.66 3.99
N SER A 4 41.09 30.66 3.17
CA SER A 4 39.73 30.85 2.65
C SER A 4 39.33 29.75 1.66
N LEU A 5 40.29 29.24 0.88
CA LEU A 5 40.07 28.13 -0.05
C LEU A 5 39.86 26.80 0.70
N VAL A 6 40.65 26.53 1.73
CA VAL A 6 40.50 25.33 2.58
C VAL A 6 39.17 25.33 3.32
N LEU A 7 38.74 26.47 3.86
CA LEU A 7 37.45 26.59 4.54
C LEU A 7 36.27 26.38 3.59
N LYS A 8 36.37 26.86 2.34
CA LYS A 8 35.35 26.63 1.30
C LYS A 8 35.29 25.16 0.88
N ILE A 9 36.43 24.49 0.73
CA ILE A 9 36.49 23.06 0.37
C ILE A 9 35.95 22.20 1.52
N ALA A 10 36.29 22.51 2.78
CA ALA A 10 35.77 21.82 3.94
C ALA A 10 34.25 22.02 4.11
N LEU A 11 33.75 23.22 3.81
CA LEU A 11 32.32 23.51 3.83
C LEU A 11 31.59 22.74 2.71
N LEU A 12 32.14 22.68 1.49
CA LEU A 12 31.60 21.87 0.39
C LEU A 12 31.60 20.36 0.71
N ALA A 13 32.64 19.86 1.37
CA ALA A 13 32.72 18.46 1.81
C ALA A 13 31.69 18.13 2.92
N ALA A 14 31.40 19.11 3.79
CA ALA A 14 30.36 18.98 4.81
C ALA A 14 28.93 18.97 4.22
N VAL A 15 28.69 19.65 3.09
CA VAL A 15 27.38 19.59 2.39
C VAL A 15 27.21 18.30 1.59
N SER A 16 28.30 17.64 1.18
CA SER A 16 28.26 16.34 0.50
C SER A 16 28.05 15.14 1.44
N ALA A 17 28.02 15.36 2.76
CA ALA A 17 27.62 14.35 3.73
C ALA A 17 26.08 14.19 3.84
N CYS A 18 25.34 14.57 2.79
CA CYS A 18 23.95 14.13 2.60
C CYS A 18 23.86 12.61 2.81
N ASP A 19 22.86 12.18 3.57
CA ASP A 19 22.68 10.81 4.06
C ASP A 19 22.99 9.73 3.00
N MET A 20 24.19 9.15 3.11
CA MET A 20 24.65 8.09 2.21
C MET A 20 23.75 6.85 2.27
N GLY A 21 23.08 6.63 3.40
CA GLY A 21 22.07 5.58 3.57
C GLY A 21 20.88 5.82 2.66
N GLN A 22 20.32 7.03 2.67
CA GLN A 22 19.22 7.41 1.77
C GLN A 22 19.60 7.30 0.29
N PHE A 23 20.83 7.71 -0.08
CA PHE A 23 21.32 7.56 -1.45
C PHE A 23 21.41 6.09 -1.88
N THR A 24 21.99 5.25 -1.02
CA THR A 24 22.11 3.80 -1.26
C THR A 24 20.73 3.17 -1.41
N VAL A 25 19.83 3.44 -0.47
CA VAL A 25 18.44 2.97 -0.49
C VAL A 25 17.70 3.45 -1.73
N LYS A 26 17.90 4.69 -2.16
CA LYS A 26 17.28 5.22 -3.40
C LYS A 26 17.69 4.42 -4.63
N THR A 27 18.95 3.99 -4.70
CA THR A 27 19.44 3.16 -5.81
C THR A 27 18.92 1.73 -5.69
N THR A 28 18.97 1.13 -4.49
CA THR A 28 18.40 -0.20 -4.21
C THR A 28 16.91 -0.27 -4.53
N ALA A 29 16.13 0.75 -4.21
CA ALA A 29 14.71 0.82 -4.51
C ALA A 29 14.41 0.67 -6.01
N LYS A 30 15.27 1.23 -6.89
CA LYS A 30 15.12 1.06 -8.35
C LYS A 30 15.38 -0.38 -8.80
N VAL A 31 16.31 -1.07 -8.13
CA VAL A 31 16.57 -2.50 -8.39
C VAL A 31 15.38 -3.33 -7.93
N LEU A 32 14.83 -3.05 -6.74
CA LEU A 32 13.65 -3.73 -6.22
C LEU A 32 12.43 -3.59 -7.14
N VAL A 33 12.16 -2.39 -7.67
CA VAL A 33 11.07 -2.20 -8.65
C VAL A 33 11.25 -3.08 -9.89
N ARG A 34 12.48 -3.22 -10.39
CA ARG A 34 12.76 -4.10 -11.55
C ARG A 34 12.68 -5.58 -11.21
N GLY A 35 12.97 -5.95 -9.96
CA GLY A 35 12.91 -7.32 -9.47
C GLY A 35 11.52 -7.76 -9.00
N GLN A 36 10.60 -6.82 -8.74
CA GLN A 36 9.25 -7.09 -8.24
C GLN A 36 8.48 -8.15 -9.05
N PRO A 37 8.57 -8.23 -10.40
CA PRO A 37 7.90 -9.28 -11.16
C PRO A 37 8.30 -10.71 -10.80
N SER A 38 9.44 -10.94 -10.13
CA SER A 38 9.85 -12.29 -9.70
C SER A 38 8.81 -12.95 -8.78
N LEU A 39 8.25 -12.20 -7.82
CA LEU A 39 7.18 -12.70 -6.94
C LEU A 39 5.89 -12.98 -7.70
N GLN A 40 5.58 -12.19 -8.73
CA GLN A 40 4.39 -12.38 -9.57
C GLN A 40 4.52 -13.59 -10.52
N GLN A 41 5.75 -14.08 -10.71
CA GLN A 41 6.05 -15.25 -11.53
C GLN A 41 6.21 -16.52 -10.69
N GLU A 42 6.14 -16.41 -9.36
CA GLU A 42 6.20 -17.57 -8.48
C GLU A 42 4.91 -18.39 -8.60
N ALA A 43 5.06 -19.66 -8.95
CA ALA A 43 3.95 -20.58 -9.15
C ALA A 43 3.76 -21.52 -7.95
N ASP A 44 4.79 -21.69 -7.12
CA ASP A 44 4.68 -22.45 -5.88
C ASP A 44 4.06 -21.57 -4.79
N TRP A 45 2.82 -21.90 -4.44
CA TRP A 45 2.05 -21.19 -3.43
C TRP A 45 2.73 -21.20 -2.06
N GLN A 46 3.31 -22.33 -1.63
CA GLN A 46 3.92 -22.44 -0.30
C GLN A 46 5.20 -21.61 -0.24
N LEU A 47 6.01 -21.66 -1.30
CA LEU A 47 7.21 -20.84 -1.41
C LEU A 47 6.87 -19.34 -1.36
N ALA A 48 5.84 -18.92 -2.10
CA ALA A 48 5.39 -17.53 -2.09
C ALA A 48 4.87 -17.11 -0.70
N HIS A 49 4.01 -17.94 -0.09
CA HIS A 49 3.45 -17.72 1.24
C HIS A 49 4.55 -17.47 2.28
N ASP A 50 5.59 -18.30 2.28
CA ASP A 50 6.65 -18.24 3.29
C ASP A 50 7.71 -17.16 3.01
N ALA A 51 7.97 -16.84 1.74
CA ALA A 51 9.02 -15.90 1.36
C ALA A 51 8.60 -14.42 1.44
N ILE A 52 7.36 -14.11 1.05
CA ILE A 52 6.88 -12.72 0.92
C ILE A 52 6.98 -11.93 2.24
N PRO A 53 6.62 -12.48 3.43
CA PRO A 53 6.73 -11.74 4.68
C PRO A 53 8.15 -11.23 4.97
N GLY A 54 9.16 -12.07 4.74
CA GLY A 54 10.57 -11.72 4.92
C GLY A 54 11.03 -10.64 3.94
N ALA A 55 10.61 -10.74 2.69
CA ALA A 55 10.86 -9.73 1.67
C ALA A 55 10.24 -8.37 2.06
N LEU A 56 8.97 -8.35 2.48
CA LEU A 56 8.28 -7.13 2.91
C LEU A 56 8.97 -6.48 4.12
N LYS A 57 9.37 -7.26 5.13
CA LYS A 57 10.10 -6.71 6.28
C LYS A 57 11.47 -6.15 5.90
N THR A 58 12.15 -6.77 4.94
CA THR A 58 13.42 -6.25 4.41
C THR A 58 13.21 -4.89 3.73
N ILE A 59 12.20 -4.78 2.88
CA ILE A 59 11.86 -3.54 2.16
C ILE A 59 11.41 -2.44 3.14
N GLU A 60 10.68 -2.79 4.20
CA GLU A 60 10.36 -1.84 5.27
C GLU A 60 11.60 -1.33 5.99
N GLY A 61 12.61 -2.18 6.21
CA GLY A 61 13.90 -1.74 6.74
C GLY A 61 14.54 -0.66 5.89
N PHE A 62 14.49 -0.80 4.56
CA PHE A 62 14.92 0.26 3.65
C PHE A 62 14.04 1.50 3.72
N TRP A 63 12.72 1.33 3.88
CA TRP A 63 11.80 2.46 4.03
C TRP A 63 12.06 3.24 5.31
N ILE A 64 12.42 2.60 6.43
CA ILE A 64 12.81 3.28 7.68
C ILE A 64 14.01 4.22 7.43
N VAL A 65 14.96 3.79 6.59
CA VAL A 65 16.14 4.60 6.24
C VAL A 65 15.79 5.76 5.30
N HIS A 66 14.85 5.58 4.38
CA HIS A 66 14.42 6.64 3.45
C HIS A 66 12.88 6.69 3.33
N PRO A 67 12.17 7.30 4.30
CA PRO A 67 10.71 7.21 4.41
C PRO A 67 9.93 7.88 3.28
N GLU A 68 10.54 8.83 2.58
CA GLU A 68 9.94 9.58 1.46
C GLU A 68 10.14 8.89 0.10
N ASN A 69 10.79 7.72 0.06
CA ASN A 69 11.04 7.02 -1.19
C ASN A 69 9.75 6.39 -1.75
N GLU A 70 9.16 7.06 -2.73
CA GLU A 70 7.92 6.62 -3.37
C GLU A 70 7.96 5.19 -3.93
N ASN A 71 9.11 4.71 -4.41
CA ASN A 71 9.21 3.36 -4.94
C ASN A 71 9.03 2.32 -3.83
N LEU A 72 9.63 2.55 -2.65
CA LEU A 72 9.45 1.67 -1.51
C LEU A 72 8.01 1.71 -1.00
N ILE A 73 7.40 2.89 -0.93
CA ILE A 73 5.99 3.03 -0.53
C ILE A 73 5.09 2.26 -1.51
N LYS A 74 5.31 2.38 -2.82
CA LYS A 74 4.54 1.65 -3.86
C LYS A 74 4.67 0.14 -3.70
N ILE A 75 5.89 -0.37 -3.55
CA ILE A 75 6.14 -1.81 -3.36
C ILE A 75 5.50 -2.30 -2.06
N LEU A 76 5.61 -1.54 -0.96
CA LEU A 76 5.05 -1.94 0.33
C LEU A 76 3.52 -1.88 0.34
N THR A 77 2.91 -0.89 -0.31
CA THR A 77 1.45 -0.88 -0.51
C THR A 77 1.03 -2.12 -1.26
N GLU A 78 1.53 -2.32 -2.49
CA GLU A 78 1.14 -3.45 -3.32
C GLU A 78 1.38 -4.79 -2.60
N GLY A 79 2.57 -4.95 -2.02
CA GLY A 79 2.97 -6.18 -1.36
C GLY A 79 2.16 -6.51 -0.10
N TYR A 80 1.85 -5.54 0.77
CA TYR A 80 0.99 -5.80 1.93
C TYR A 80 -0.45 -6.08 1.52
N CYS A 81 -0.97 -5.36 0.52
CA CYS A 81 -2.33 -5.58 0.04
C CYS A 81 -2.47 -6.96 -0.61
N GLN A 82 -1.56 -7.30 -1.52
CA GLN A 82 -1.54 -8.61 -2.20
C GLN A 82 -1.28 -9.75 -1.22
N TYR A 83 -0.37 -9.59 -0.25
CA TYR A 83 -0.14 -10.63 0.75
C TYR A 83 -1.37 -10.85 1.64
N GLY A 84 -2.01 -9.76 2.06
CA GLY A 84 -3.27 -9.82 2.82
C GLY A 84 -4.33 -10.62 2.06
N THR A 85 -4.60 -10.23 0.81
CA THR A 85 -5.63 -10.85 -0.01
C THR A 85 -5.29 -12.27 -0.47
N GLY A 86 -4.07 -12.52 -0.92
CA GLY A 86 -3.70 -13.79 -1.54
C GLY A 86 -3.38 -14.92 -0.56
N PHE A 87 -3.09 -14.60 0.70
CA PHE A 87 -2.60 -15.59 1.67
C PHE A 87 -3.29 -15.47 3.03
N VAL A 88 -3.41 -14.26 3.58
CA VAL A 88 -3.99 -14.08 4.92
C VAL A 88 -5.50 -14.28 4.90
N GLU A 89 -6.19 -13.79 3.87
CA GLU A 89 -7.62 -14.05 3.64
C GLU A 89 -7.86 -15.54 3.34
N ASP A 90 -7.00 -16.20 2.56
CA ASP A 90 -7.12 -17.63 2.26
C ASP A 90 -7.05 -18.50 3.54
N ASP A 91 -6.07 -18.23 4.43
CA ASP A 91 -5.99 -18.89 5.74
C ASP A 91 -7.25 -18.64 6.59
N TRP A 92 -7.81 -17.43 6.53
CA TRP A 92 -9.04 -17.07 7.23
C TRP A 92 -10.25 -17.85 6.67
N GLU A 93 -10.38 -17.94 5.34
CA GLU A 93 -11.45 -18.68 4.67
C GLU A 93 -11.39 -20.17 5.02
N ILE A 94 -10.19 -20.77 5.04
CA ILE A 94 -9.98 -22.15 5.49
C ILE A 94 -10.51 -22.34 6.91
N ALA A 95 -10.20 -21.43 7.85
CA ALA A 95 -10.70 -21.48 9.21
C ALA A 95 -12.24 -21.34 9.30
N VAL A 96 -12.83 -20.48 8.46
CA VAL A 96 -14.29 -20.30 8.34
C VAL A 96 -14.95 -21.59 7.84
N PHE A 97 -14.46 -22.17 6.75
CA PHE A 97 -15.00 -23.42 6.20
C PHE A 97 -14.85 -24.60 7.17
N ALA A 98 -13.75 -24.64 7.92
CA ALA A 98 -13.52 -25.61 8.98
C ALA A 98 -14.33 -25.35 10.26
N LYS A 99 -15.05 -24.21 10.35
CA LYS A 99 -15.86 -23.78 11.50
C LYS A 99 -15.06 -23.72 12.80
N LYS A 100 -13.85 -23.18 12.74
CA LYS A 100 -12.94 -23.08 13.90
C LYS A 100 -12.91 -21.65 14.45
N PRO A 101 -13.74 -21.31 15.45
CA PRO A 101 -13.91 -19.92 15.90
C PRO A 101 -12.64 -19.26 16.43
N GLU A 102 -11.76 -20.01 17.10
CA GLU A 102 -10.49 -19.47 17.61
C GLU A 102 -9.51 -19.11 16.47
N GLU A 103 -9.42 -19.96 15.45
CA GLU A 103 -8.60 -19.70 14.26
C GLU A 103 -9.19 -18.50 13.47
N ILE A 104 -10.51 -18.42 13.32
CA ILE A 104 -11.17 -17.28 12.68
C ILE A 104 -10.82 -15.96 13.40
N ALA A 105 -10.88 -15.94 14.74
CA ALA A 105 -10.55 -14.76 15.53
C ALA A 105 -9.07 -14.36 15.39
N TYR A 106 -8.17 -15.36 15.38
CA TYR A 106 -6.74 -15.14 15.12
C TYR A 106 -6.51 -14.53 13.74
N HIS A 107 -7.10 -15.11 12.70
CA HIS A 107 -6.93 -14.62 11.33
C HIS A 107 -7.59 -13.26 11.10
N ASN A 108 -8.74 -12.95 11.71
CA ASN A 108 -9.31 -11.59 11.69
C ASN A 108 -8.32 -10.55 12.26
N THR A 109 -7.65 -10.87 13.36
CA THR A 109 -6.63 -9.98 13.95
C THR A 109 -5.43 -9.83 13.02
N ARG A 110 -4.96 -10.93 12.42
CA ARG A 110 -3.85 -10.94 11.46
C ARG A 110 -4.19 -10.12 10.21
N SER A 111 -5.35 -10.33 9.60
CA SER A 111 -5.84 -9.56 8.46
C SER A 111 -5.94 -8.08 8.80
N THR A 112 -6.51 -7.74 9.95
CA THR A 112 -6.60 -6.34 10.42
C THR A 112 -5.23 -5.67 10.46
N ASN A 113 -4.21 -6.34 10.98
CA ASN A 113 -2.86 -5.81 11.04
C ASN A 113 -2.22 -5.63 9.65
N ILE A 114 -2.43 -6.59 8.73
CA ILE A 114 -1.86 -6.53 7.38
C ILE A 114 -2.55 -5.46 6.54
N PHE A 115 -3.88 -5.43 6.52
CA PHE A 115 -4.62 -4.43 5.75
C PHE A 115 -4.49 -3.02 6.32
N SER A 116 -4.26 -2.86 7.62
CA SER A 116 -3.88 -1.55 8.20
C SER A 116 -2.56 -1.04 7.62
N ARG A 117 -1.58 -1.92 7.39
CA ARG A 117 -0.29 -1.54 6.78
C ARG A 117 -0.45 -1.20 5.30
N CYS A 118 -1.17 -2.04 4.56
CA CYS A 118 -1.58 -1.78 3.18
C CYS A 118 -2.24 -0.40 3.05
N LEU A 119 -3.25 -0.11 3.89
CA LEU A 119 -3.96 1.17 3.91
C LEU A 119 -3.01 2.32 4.25
N ASN A 120 -2.19 2.20 5.30
CA ASN A 120 -1.26 3.25 5.72
C ASN A 120 -0.28 3.64 4.60
N PHE A 121 0.30 2.66 3.89
CA PHE A 121 1.18 2.98 2.76
C PHE A 121 0.39 3.55 1.56
N ALA A 122 -0.81 3.05 1.29
CA ALA A 122 -1.66 3.60 0.23
C ALA A 122 -2.00 5.08 0.49
N LEU A 123 -2.42 5.43 1.71
CA LEU A 123 -2.72 6.81 2.11
C LEU A 123 -1.49 7.73 2.01
N LYS A 124 -0.28 7.22 2.33
CA LYS A 124 0.97 7.98 2.11
C LYS A 124 1.17 8.38 0.65
N GLN A 125 0.81 7.52 -0.31
CA GLN A 125 0.91 7.84 -1.75
C GLN A 125 -0.14 8.86 -2.21
N LEU A 126 -1.26 8.96 -1.48
CA LEU A 126 -2.35 9.88 -1.79
C LEU A 126 -2.10 11.30 -1.23
N GLY A 127 -1.23 11.41 -0.22
CA GLY A 127 -0.76 12.68 0.33
C GLY A 127 -1.17 12.91 1.78
N PRO A 128 -0.63 13.94 2.44
CA PRO A 128 -0.72 14.12 3.90
C PRO A 128 -2.15 14.30 4.42
N ARG A 129 -3.03 14.91 3.61
CA ARG A 129 -4.46 15.11 3.94
C ARG A 129 -5.20 13.79 4.15
N TRP A 130 -4.82 12.76 3.41
CA TRP A 130 -5.57 11.51 3.34
C TRP A 130 -5.64 10.75 4.66
N GLN A 131 -4.57 10.72 5.45
CA GLN A 131 -4.57 9.99 6.71
C GLN A 131 -5.59 10.55 7.72
N GLN A 132 -5.90 11.85 7.65
CA GLN A 132 -6.79 12.52 8.59
C GLN A 132 -8.20 12.63 8.03
N GLU A 133 -8.32 13.10 6.79
CA GLU A 133 -9.60 13.48 6.21
C GLU A 133 -10.44 12.27 5.77
N ILE A 134 -9.84 11.12 5.45
CA ILE A 134 -10.60 9.94 5.01
C ILE A 134 -11.43 9.31 6.13
N PHE A 135 -11.00 9.47 7.38
CA PHE A 135 -11.68 8.94 8.57
C PHE A 135 -12.51 9.99 9.31
N GLY A 136 -12.53 11.23 8.80
CA GLY A 136 -13.25 12.36 9.39
C GLY A 136 -14.71 12.44 8.96
N GLU A 137 -15.21 13.67 8.79
CA GLU A 137 -16.57 13.91 8.32
C GLU A 137 -16.80 13.36 6.90
N THR A 138 -17.94 12.70 6.69
CA THR A 138 -18.27 12.04 5.43
C THR A 138 -18.16 12.97 4.22
N ASP A 139 -18.67 14.21 4.32
CA ASP A 139 -18.62 15.17 3.20
C ASP A 139 -17.19 15.58 2.86
N VAL A 140 -16.31 15.68 3.85
CA VAL A 140 -14.88 15.97 3.66
C VAL A 140 -14.19 14.81 2.94
N ALA A 141 -14.43 13.57 3.40
CA ALA A 141 -13.91 12.37 2.77
C ALA A 141 -14.38 12.23 1.31
N LEU A 142 -15.67 12.41 1.04
CA LEU A 142 -16.24 12.35 -0.31
C LEU A 142 -15.66 13.41 -1.25
N LYS A 143 -15.48 14.64 -0.75
CA LYS A 143 -14.82 15.71 -1.50
C LYS A 143 -13.36 15.37 -1.82
N LEU A 144 -12.61 14.87 -0.83
CA LEU A 144 -11.21 14.46 -1.00
C LEU A 144 -11.06 13.37 -2.08
N ILE A 145 -11.93 12.35 -2.05
CA ILE A 145 -11.97 11.28 -3.05
C ILE A 145 -12.22 11.87 -4.45
N LYS A 146 -13.23 12.74 -4.58
CA LYS A 146 -13.61 13.35 -5.86
C LYS A 146 -12.51 14.23 -6.45
N GLU A 147 -11.81 14.99 -5.61
CA GLU A 147 -10.72 15.90 -6.03
C GLU A 147 -9.43 15.14 -6.42
N THR A 148 -9.31 13.87 -6.05
CA THR A 148 -8.12 13.09 -6.33
C THR A 148 -7.96 12.84 -7.83
N GLY A 149 -6.78 13.17 -8.33
CA GLY A 149 -6.42 13.07 -9.75
C GLY A 149 -6.04 11.66 -10.18
N SER A 150 -6.04 11.41 -11.49
CA SER A 150 -5.77 10.10 -12.09
C SER A 150 -4.36 9.58 -11.81
N GLN A 151 -3.38 10.46 -11.53
CA GLN A 151 -2.04 10.06 -11.14
C GLN A 151 -2.00 9.24 -9.83
N HIS A 152 -3.03 9.36 -9.00
CA HIS A 152 -3.19 8.64 -7.74
C HIS A 152 -4.12 7.43 -7.84
N ARG A 153 -4.62 7.08 -9.04
CA ARG A 153 -5.60 6.01 -9.26
C ARG A 153 -5.22 4.70 -8.59
N THR A 154 -3.97 4.25 -8.75
CA THR A 154 -3.50 2.96 -8.19
C THR A 154 -3.49 2.99 -6.67
N ALA A 155 -3.01 4.08 -6.07
CA ALA A 155 -3.02 4.24 -4.62
C ALA A 155 -4.46 4.30 -4.06
N LEU A 156 -5.37 4.96 -4.79
CA LEU A 156 -6.77 5.07 -4.43
C LEU A 156 -7.46 3.69 -4.45
N MET A 157 -7.17 2.88 -5.48
CA MET A 157 -7.63 1.50 -5.57
C MET A 157 -7.14 0.66 -4.38
N TRP A 158 -5.85 0.73 -4.04
CA TRP A 158 -5.30 0.01 -2.90
C TRP A 158 -5.92 0.46 -1.57
N ALA A 159 -6.15 1.76 -1.39
CA ALA A 159 -6.82 2.27 -0.20
C ALA A 159 -8.26 1.74 -0.09
N GLY A 160 -9.00 1.68 -1.19
CA GLY A 160 -10.34 1.11 -1.24
C GLY A 160 -10.37 -0.37 -0.87
N LEU A 161 -9.48 -1.17 -1.48
CA LEU A 161 -9.32 -2.59 -1.16
C LEU A 161 -8.96 -2.78 0.32
N ALA A 162 -7.96 -2.06 0.81
CA ALA A 162 -7.51 -2.19 2.20
C ALA A 162 -8.61 -1.85 3.20
N LEU A 163 -9.33 -0.76 2.98
CA LEU A 163 -10.41 -0.33 3.86
C LEU A 163 -11.60 -1.31 3.77
N GLY A 164 -11.92 -1.82 2.59
CA GLY A 164 -12.91 -2.89 2.41
C GLY A 164 -12.57 -4.14 3.22
N SER A 165 -11.35 -4.68 3.07
CA SER A 165 -10.90 -5.84 3.85
C SER A 165 -10.84 -5.56 5.35
N LEU A 166 -10.46 -4.36 5.77
CA LEU A 166 -10.54 -3.97 7.19
C LEU A 166 -11.97 -4.02 7.72
N ILE A 167 -12.96 -3.60 6.95
CA ILE A 167 -14.37 -3.71 7.34
C ILE A 167 -14.79 -5.18 7.41
N ASN A 168 -14.46 -5.97 6.39
CA ASN A 168 -14.81 -7.39 6.31
C ASN A 168 -14.31 -8.21 7.52
N HIS A 169 -13.08 -7.94 7.97
CA HIS A 169 -12.51 -8.63 9.14
C HIS A 169 -12.91 -8.03 10.50
N ASN A 170 -13.70 -6.94 10.51
CA ASN A 170 -14.14 -6.26 11.72
C ASN A 170 -15.64 -5.94 11.69
N LEU A 171 -16.47 -6.83 11.12
CA LEU A 171 -17.93 -6.65 11.03
C LEU A 171 -18.63 -6.54 12.40
N ASN A 172 -17.98 -6.97 13.48
CA ASN A 172 -18.46 -6.79 14.85
C ASN A 172 -18.27 -5.36 15.39
N ARG A 173 -17.61 -4.47 14.64
CA ARG A 173 -17.35 -3.08 15.00
C ARG A 173 -18.22 -2.17 14.14
N VAL A 174 -19.29 -1.64 14.74
CA VAL A 174 -20.29 -0.81 14.03
C VAL A 174 -19.63 0.42 13.38
N GLU A 175 -18.59 0.96 14.00
CA GLU A 175 -17.83 2.11 13.49
C GLU A 175 -17.15 1.79 12.15
N MET A 176 -16.72 0.54 11.94
CA MET A 176 -16.11 0.11 10.67
C MET A 176 -17.14 0.09 9.54
N ILE A 177 -18.36 -0.38 9.82
CA ILE A 177 -19.44 -0.49 8.83
C ILE A 177 -19.81 0.89 8.26
N ALA A 178 -19.69 1.96 9.04
CA ALA A 178 -19.95 3.33 8.57
C ALA A 178 -19.07 3.74 7.37
N TYR A 179 -17.84 3.20 7.29
CA TYR A 179 -16.90 3.48 6.21
C TYR A 179 -17.20 2.76 4.89
N LEU A 180 -18.21 1.87 4.82
CA LEU A 180 -18.62 1.22 3.55
C LEU A 180 -18.98 2.25 2.47
N SER A 181 -19.64 3.34 2.86
CA SER A 181 -19.96 4.46 1.96
C SER A 181 -18.68 5.10 1.37
N THR A 182 -17.63 5.20 2.18
CA THR A 182 -16.32 5.73 1.79
C THR A 182 -15.62 4.77 0.82
N VAL A 183 -15.63 3.46 1.11
CA VAL A 183 -15.09 2.42 0.21
C VAL A 183 -15.79 2.48 -1.16
N LYS A 184 -17.13 2.53 -1.18
CA LYS A 184 -17.90 2.63 -2.41
C LYS A 184 -17.56 3.89 -3.21
N ALA A 185 -17.39 5.03 -2.54
CA ALA A 185 -16.99 6.27 -3.19
C ALA A 185 -15.58 6.19 -3.79
N ILE A 186 -14.62 5.57 -3.07
CA ILE A 186 -13.27 5.30 -3.57
C ILE A 186 -13.33 4.45 -4.84
N LEU A 187 -14.03 3.32 -4.80
CA LEU A 187 -14.10 2.39 -5.93
C LEU A 187 -14.80 3.01 -7.14
N ASN A 188 -15.90 3.73 -6.93
CA ASN A 188 -16.56 4.49 -8.00
C ASN A 188 -15.62 5.52 -8.63
N ARG A 189 -14.81 6.22 -7.83
CA ARG A 189 -13.84 7.18 -8.33
C ARG A 189 -12.75 6.51 -9.19
N VAL A 190 -12.30 5.33 -8.79
CA VAL A 190 -11.36 4.53 -9.61
C VAL A 190 -12.00 4.13 -10.93
N LEU A 191 -13.25 3.68 -10.93
CA LEU A 191 -13.98 3.36 -12.17
C LEU A 191 -14.18 4.59 -13.07
N GLU A 192 -14.52 5.75 -12.52
CA GLU A 192 -14.60 7.01 -13.26
C GLU A 192 -13.27 7.39 -13.92
N MET A 193 -12.15 7.11 -13.25
CA MET A 193 -10.83 7.32 -13.82
C MET A 193 -10.59 6.35 -14.97
N ASP A 194 -10.86 5.06 -14.78
CA ASP A 194 -10.63 3.99 -15.77
C ASP A 194 -11.51 4.08 -17.02
N ALA A 195 -12.71 4.66 -16.90
CA ALA A 195 -13.61 4.88 -18.02
C ALA A 195 -13.11 5.94 -19.02
N LYS A 196 -12.09 6.73 -18.67
CA LYS A 196 -11.49 7.73 -19.57
C LYS A 196 -10.50 7.06 -20.52
N GLU A 197 -10.63 7.31 -21.81
CA GLU A 197 -9.70 6.74 -22.80
C GLU A 197 -8.24 7.14 -22.50
N GLY A 198 -7.33 6.17 -22.50
CA GLY A 198 -5.91 6.38 -22.20
C GLY A 198 -5.54 6.50 -20.71
N SER A 199 -6.48 6.34 -19.77
CA SER A 199 -6.21 6.41 -18.32
C SER A 199 -5.94 5.06 -17.66
N LEU A 200 -6.23 3.95 -18.34
CA LEU A 200 -6.05 2.61 -17.80
C LEU A 200 -4.57 2.35 -17.48
N PRO A 201 -4.27 1.66 -16.36
CA PRO A 201 -2.91 1.25 -16.07
C PRO A 201 -2.32 0.42 -17.20
N THR A 202 -1.08 0.72 -17.60
CA THR A 202 -0.35 -0.08 -18.59
C THR A 202 -0.10 -1.51 -18.08
N ASN A 203 0.02 -1.69 -16.76
CA ASN A 203 0.06 -3.00 -16.13
C ASN A 203 -1.35 -3.62 -16.14
N LYS A 204 -1.51 -4.73 -16.87
CA LYS A 204 -2.79 -5.44 -17.02
C LYS A 204 -3.36 -5.94 -15.69
N VAL A 205 -2.52 -6.33 -14.73
CA VAL A 205 -2.97 -6.75 -13.39
C VAL A 205 -3.64 -5.57 -12.69
N HIS A 206 -3.03 -4.38 -12.75
CA HIS A 206 -3.59 -3.17 -12.14
C HIS A 206 -4.88 -2.68 -12.83
N ALA A 207 -4.98 -2.91 -14.14
CA ALA A 207 -6.19 -2.61 -14.90
C ALA A 207 -7.38 -3.51 -14.48
N ALA A 208 -7.14 -4.79 -14.17
CA ALA A 208 -8.19 -5.72 -13.78
C ALA A 208 -8.64 -5.61 -12.31
N MET A 209 -7.76 -5.13 -11.42
CA MET A 209 -7.98 -5.16 -9.96
C MET A 209 -9.22 -4.42 -9.42
N PRO A 210 -9.69 -3.29 -9.95
CA PRO A 210 -10.90 -2.64 -9.41
C PRO A 210 -12.14 -3.53 -9.48
N HIS A 211 -12.25 -4.36 -10.52
CA HIS A 211 -13.36 -5.30 -10.66
C HIS A 211 -13.28 -6.44 -9.64
N VAL A 212 -12.05 -6.88 -9.30
CA VAL A 212 -11.82 -7.87 -8.23
C VAL A 212 -12.15 -7.27 -6.87
N ALA A 213 -11.67 -6.05 -6.59
CA ALA A 213 -11.93 -5.35 -5.33
C ALA A 213 -13.42 -5.07 -5.11
N LEU A 214 -14.20 -4.77 -6.15
CA LEU A 214 -15.66 -4.62 -6.05
C LEU A 214 -16.39 -5.91 -5.71
N GLY A 215 -15.85 -7.08 -6.05
CA GLY A 215 -16.44 -8.37 -5.67
C GLY A 215 -16.18 -8.77 -4.23
N MET A 216 -15.26 -8.08 -3.55
CA MET A 216 -14.87 -8.33 -2.15
C MET A 216 -15.62 -7.45 -1.14
N VAL A 217 -16.42 -6.48 -1.60
CA VAL A 217 -17.17 -5.52 -0.77
C VAL A 217 -18.67 -5.74 -0.89
#